data_AF-A0A8E2IBC5-F1
#
_entry.id   AF-A0A8E2IBC5-F1
#
_cell.length_a   1.000
_cell.length_b   1.000
_cell.length_c   1.000
_cell.angle_alpha   90.00
_cell.angle_beta   90.00
_cell.angle_gamma   90.00
#
_symmetry.space_group_name_H-M   'P 1'
#
loop_
_entity.id
_entity.type
_entity.pdbx_description
1 polymer ?
#
loop_
_entity_poly.entity_id
_entity_poly.type
_entity_poly.pdbx_seq_one_letter_code
_entity_poly.pdbx_strand_id
1 'polypeptide(L)'
;MNYKRLMSIFVLAMLVQLIAIVPTTHAEETLPKMTFIYMTQDHLPNSDVLFLEATLAAFAKKIDLVEANQVNINKLKKSDVIVFMGEEKGKVPRKGGTQFNPLKDESLQLVIM
;
A
#
# COMPACT_ATOMS: atom_id res chain seq x y z
N MET A 1 36.58 -39.08 -33.15
CA MET A 1 35.74 -38.13 -32.38
C MET A 1 35.69 -38.61 -30.93
N ASN A 2 36.16 -37.81 -29.97
CA ASN A 2 36.47 -38.28 -28.63
C ASN A 2 35.18 -38.30 -27.76
N TYR A 3 34.50 -39.46 -27.70
CA TYR A 3 33.21 -39.65 -27.04
C TYR A 3 33.16 -39.14 -25.59
N LYS A 4 34.29 -39.17 -24.89
CA LYS A 4 34.45 -38.61 -23.53
C LYS A 4 34.17 -37.10 -23.48
N ARG A 5 34.58 -36.34 -24.50
CA ARG A 5 34.31 -34.88 -24.58
C ARG A 5 32.82 -34.60 -24.80
N LEU A 6 32.16 -35.40 -25.64
CA LEU A 6 30.72 -35.28 -25.91
C LEU A 6 29.90 -35.58 -24.65
N MET A 7 30.25 -36.63 -23.91
CA MET A 7 29.56 -36.97 -22.66
C MET A 7 29.72 -35.88 -21.60
N SER A 8 30.91 -35.29 -21.48
CA SER A 8 31.16 -34.18 -20.54
C SER A 8 30.30 -32.94 -20.82
N ILE A 9 30.08 -32.60 -22.10
CA ILE A 9 29.24 -31.46 -22.49
C ILE A 9 27.78 -31.75 -22.17
N PHE A 10 27.34 -32.99 -22.38
CA PHE A 10 25.96 -33.40 -22.13
C PHE A 10 25.60 -33.36 -20.63
N VAL A 11 26.49 -33.86 -19.77
CA VAL A 11 26.31 -33.79 -18.31
C VAL A 11 26.27 -32.34 -17.82
N LEU A 12 27.15 -31.49 -18.37
CA LEU A 12 27.18 -30.08 -18.02
C LEU A 12 25.88 -29.36 -18.44
N ALA A 13 25.38 -29.64 -19.64
CA ALA A 13 24.12 -29.07 -20.12
C ALA A 13 22.93 -29.48 -19.23
N MET A 14 22.91 -30.73 -18.77
CA MET A 14 21.86 -31.21 -17.85
C MET A 14 21.92 -30.51 -16.49
N LEU A 15 23.11 -30.29 -15.95
CA LEU A 15 23.29 -29.57 -14.67
C LEU A 15 22.84 -28.11 -14.76
N VAL A 16 23.09 -27.43 -15.89
CA VAL A 16 22.64 -26.05 -16.11
C VAL A 16 21.12 -25.96 -16.16
N GLN A 17 20.45 -26.95 -16.77
CA GLN A 17 18.99 -27.00 -16.80
C GLN A 17 18.37 -27.20 -15.42
N LEU A 18 19.04 -27.92 -14.50
CA LEU A 18 18.57 -28.11 -13.12
C LEU A 18 18.58 -26.81 -12.30
N ILE A 19 19.53 -25.90 -12.56
CA ILE A 19 19.62 -24.61 -11.84
C ILE A 19 18.56 -23.62 -12.38
N ALA A 20 18.17 -23.75 -13.64
CA ALA A 20 17.22 -22.85 -14.29
C ALA A 20 15.75 -23.05 -13.84
N ILE A 21 15.43 -24.14 -13.14
CA ILE A 21 14.06 -24.47 -12.70
C ILE A 21 13.91 -24.26 -11.19
N VAL A 22 14.61 -23.31 -10.60
CA VAL A 22 14.20 -22.80 -9.28
C VAL A 22 13.06 -21.81 -9.56
N PRO A 23 11.80 -22.13 -9.23
CA PRO A 23 10.75 -21.12 -9.28
C PRO A 23 11.12 -20.09 -8.21
N THR A 24 11.65 -18.95 -8.64
CA THR A 24 11.64 -17.73 -7.85
C THR A 24 10.20 -17.27 -7.79
N THR A 25 9.36 -17.98 -7.03
CA THR A 25 8.09 -17.45 -6.56
C THR A 25 8.46 -16.32 -5.61
N HIS A 26 8.74 -15.15 -6.19
CA HIS A 26 8.62 -13.90 -5.47
C HIS A 26 7.15 -13.82 -5.12
N ALA A 27 6.82 -14.19 -3.89
CA ALA A 27 5.62 -13.68 -3.25
C ALA A 27 5.83 -12.17 -3.19
N GLU A 28 5.41 -11.46 -4.23
CA GLU A 28 5.25 -10.01 -4.17
C GLU A 28 4.21 -9.78 -3.07
N GLU A 29 4.68 -9.45 -1.87
CA GLU A 29 3.82 -8.89 -0.85
C GLU A 29 3.23 -7.61 -1.44
N THR A 30 1.97 -7.70 -1.87
CA THR A 30 1.24 -6.58 -2.44
C THR A 30 0.91 -5.60 -1.33
N LEU A 31 1.87 -4.74 -1.01
CA LEU A 31 1.67 -3.66 -0.03
C LEU A 31 0.52 -2.75 -0.52
N PRO A 32 -0.42 -2.38 0.36
CA PRO A 32 -1.57 -1.56 -0.01
C PRO A 32 -1.17 -0.11 -0.35
N LYS A 33 -1.99 0.53 -1.16
CA LYS A 33 -1.99 2.00 -1.32
C LYS A 33 -2.87 2.60 -0.25
N MET A 34 -2.29 3.46 0.58
CA MET A 34 -3.00 4.10 1.68
C MET A 34 -3.21 5.59 1.40
N THR A 35 -4.41 6.11 1.67
CA THR A 35 -4.68 7.54 1.68
C THR A 35 -4.95 8.01 3.09
N PHE A 36 -4.21 9.03 3.50
CA PHE A 36 -4.22 9.64 4.82
C PHE A 36 -4.96 10.96 4.71
N ILE A 37 -6.10 11.07 5.40
CA ILE A 37 -6.96 12.25 5.36
C ILE A 37 -6.84 12.94 6.70
N TYR A 38 -6.18 14.10 6.72
CA TYR A 38 -5.98 14.86 7.95
C TYR A 38 -6.92 16.07 8.04
N MET A 39 -7.31 16.40 9.27
CA MET A 39 -7.96 17.66 9.60
C MET A 39 -7.36 18.21 10.90
N THR A 40 -6.63 19.31 10.76
CA THR A 40 -6.01 20.07 11.85
C THR A 40 -6.53 21.50 11.84
N GLN A 41 -6.44 22.20 12.98
CA GLN A 41 -6.89 23.59 13.08
C GLN A 41 -6.13 24.53 12.12
N ASP A 42 -4.83 24.29 11.93
CA ASP A 42 -3.97 25.14 11.10
C ASP A 42 -3.95 24.74 9.62
N HIS A 43 -4.78 23.77 9.20
CA HIS A 43 -4.78 23.19 7.84
C HIS A 43 -3.43 22.61 7.41
N LEU A 44 -2.51 22.38 8.35
CA LEU A 44 -1.19 21.82 8.13
C LEU A 44 -1.03 20.51 8.92
N PRO A 45 -0.27 19.52 8.40
CA PRO A 45 0.04 18.31 9.15
C PRO A 45 0.74 18.67 10.47
N ASN A 46 0.15 18.25 11.59
CA ASN A 46 0.77 18.39 12.91
C ASN A 46 1.71 17.19 13.18
N SER A 47 2.39 17.19 14.33
CA SER A 47 3.31 16.11 14.71
C SER A 47 2.64 14.73 14.72
N ASP A 48 1.37 14.66 15.12
CA ASP A 48 0.65 13.40 15.28
C ASP A 48 0.29 12.80 13.92
N VAL A 49 -0.13 13.64 12.97
CA VAL A 49 -0.37 13.26 11.58
C VAL A 49 0.91 12.72 10.93
N LEU A 50 2.02 13.43 11.09
CA LEU A 50 3.31 13.02 10.52
C LEU A 50 3.85 11.74 11.18
N PHE A 51 3.63 11.58 12.49
CA PHE A 51 4.01 10.38 13.21
C PHE A 51 3.22 9.15 12.72
N LEU A 52 1.90 9.29 12.54
CA LEU A 52 1.06 8.22 12.01
C LEU A 52 1.41 7.86 10.57
N GLU A 53 1.63 8.87 9.73
CA GLU A 53 2.12 8.68 8.36
C GLU A 53 3.43 7.87 8.34
N ALA A 54 4.43 8.31 9.13
CA ALA A 54 5.73 7.65 9.19
C ALA A 54 5.65 6.22 9.72
N THR A 55 4.80 5.97 10.71
CA THR A 55 4.62 4.64 11.30
C THR A 55 4.00 3.66 10.31
N LEU A 56 3.04 4.14 9.52
CA LEU A 56 2.30 3.32 8.56
C LEU A 56 2.98 3.25 7.18
N ALA A 57 3.95 4.11 6.90
CA ALA A 57 4.76 4.08 5.68
C ALA A 57 5.47 2.74 5.47
N ALA A 58 5.89 2.07 6.54
CA ALA A 58 6.51 0.75 6.46
C ALA A 58 5.58 -0.35 5.93
N PHE A 59 4.26 -0.14 5.99
CA PHE A 59 3.24 -1.11 5.59
C PHE A 59 2.54 -0.72 4.29
N ALA A 60 2.94 0.39 3.65
CA ALA A 60 2.28 0.93 2.48
C ALA A 60 3.21 0.93 1.27
N LYS A 61 2.68 0.58 0.09
CA LYS A 61 3.39 0.76 -1.18
C LYS A 61 3.52 2.25 -1.53
N LYS A 62 2.49 3.00 -1.17
CA LYS A 62 2.38 4.44 -1.39
C LYS A 62 1.44 5.03 -0.35
N ILE A 63 1.85 6.15 0.22
CA ILE A 63 0.99 6.98 1.05
C ILE A 63 0.66 8.27 0.29
N ASP A 64 -0.62 8.59 0.20
CA ASP A 64 -1.11 9.89 -0.26
C ASP A 64 -1.69 10.64 0.95
N LEU A 65 -1.01 11.71 1.40
CA LEU A 65 -1.48 12.58 2.48
C LEU A 65 -2.31 13.73 1.88
N VAL A 66 -3.56 13.89 2.35
CA VAL A 66 -4.53 14.84 1.80
C VAL A 66 -5.28 15.53 2.93
N GLU A 67 -5.47 16.85 2.83
CA GLU A 67 -6.31 17.60 3.75
C GLU A 67 -7.80 17.27 3.50
N ALA A 68 -8.60 17.11 4.57
CA ALA A 68 -10.02 16.75 4.48
C ALA A 68 -10.84 17.64 3.55
N ASN A 69 -10.50 18.93 3.41
CA ASN A 69 -11.21 19.87 2.54
C ASN A 69 -10.84 19.74 1.05
N GLN A 70 -9.76 19.04 0.73
CA GLN A 70 -9.21 18.89 -0.62
C GLN A 70 -9.38 17.48 -1.18
N VAL A 71 -10.21 16.67 -0.51
CA VAL A 71 -10.45 15.28 -0.87
C VAL A 71 -11.18 15.19 -2.22
N ASN A 72 -10.63 14.39 -3.12
CA ASN A 72 -11.27 14.03 -4.38
C ASN A 72 -11.69 12.56 -4.36
N ILE A 73 -13.00 12.30 -4.48
CA ILE A 73 -13.59 10.95 -4.46
C ILE A 73 -12.95 10.01 -5.49
N ASN A 74 -12.55 10.53 -6.66
CA ASN A 74 -11.92 9.73 -7.70
C ASN A 74 -10.49 9.27 -7.33
N LYS A 75 -9.81 9.98 -6.41
CA LYS A 75 -8.53 9.54 -5.86
C LYS A 75 -8.74 8.49 -4.75
N LEU A 76 -9.77 8.66 -3.93
CA LEU A 76 -10.11 7.72 -2.86
C LEU A 76 -10.42 6.31 -3.38
N LYS A 77 -11.15 6.20 -4.50
CA LYS A 77 -11.47 4.91 -5.13
C LYS A 77 -10.24 4.10 -5.58
N LYS A 78 -9.06 4.73 -5.67
CA LYS A 78 -7.80 4.07 -6.06
C LYS A 78 -6.97 3.62 -4.85
N SER A 79 -7.45 3.87 -3.64
CA SER A 79 -6.79 3.54 -2.39
C SER A 79 -7.37 2.25 -1.84
N ASP A 80 -6.51 1.38 -1.34
CA ASP A 80 -6.92 0.12 -0.71
C ASP A 80 -7.30 0.36 0.76
N VAL A 81 -6.65 1.34 1.40
CA VAL A 81 -6.89 1.73 2.79
C VAL A 81 -7.05 3.25 2.88
N ILE A 82 -8.00 3.72 3.69
CA ILE A 82 -8.21 5.13 3.97
C ILE A 82 -8.13 5.33 5.48
N VAL A 83 -7.18 6.16 5.92
CA VAL A 83 -6.94 6.50 7.32
C VAL A 83 -7.40 7.93 7.56
N PHE A 84 -8.27 8.13 8.55
CA PHE A 84 -8.71 9.46 8.97
C PHE A 84 -7.96 9.87 10.23
N MET A 85 -7.38 11.07 10.19
CA MET A 85 -6.68 11.65 11.33
C MET A 85 -7.30 13.02 11.62
N GLY A 86 -7.79 13.19 12.84
CA GLY A 86 -8.41 14.45 13.26
C GLY A 86 -8.08 14.76 14.70
N GLU A 87 -7.94 16.05 15.00
CA GLU A 87 -7.72 16.53 16.38
C GLU A 87 -8.97 16.38 17.25
N GLU A 88 -10.17 16.30 16.64
CA GLU A 88 -11.41 16.05 17.37
C GLU A 88 -11.61 14.56 17.67
N LYS A 89 -11.33 14.18 18.93
CA LYS A 89 -11.61 12.83 19.45
C LYS A 89 -13.05 12.39 19.14
N GLY A 90 -13.17 11.29 18.39
CA GLY A 90 -14.44 10.59 18.16
C GLY A 90 -15.40 11.26 17.19
N LYS A 91 -14.97 12.27 16.41
CA LYS A 91 -15.81 12.89 15.38
C LYS A 91 -15.12 12.86 14.03
N VAL A 92 -15.70 12.11 13.09
CA VAL A 92 -15.42 12.30 11.67
C VAL A 92 -15.91 13.72 11.31
N PRO A 93 -15.07 14.58 10.71
CA PRO A 93 -15.44 15.95 10.37
C PRO A 93 -16.74 16.00 9.59
N ARG A 94 -17.70 16.86 9.98
CA ARG A 94 -19.04 16.95 9.36
C ARG A 94 -19.01 17.21 7.84
N LYS A 95 -17.97 17.89 7.33
CA LYS A 95 -17.75 18.09 5.89
C LYS A 95 -17.25 16.84 5.16
N GLY A 96 -16.50 15.98 5.85
CA GLY A 96 -16.18 14.63 5.37
C GLY A 96 -17.37 13.69 5.50
N GLY A 97 -18.12 13.73 6.60
CA GLY A 97 -19.21 12.79 6.89
C GLY A 97 -20.31 12.73 5.82
N THR A 98 -20.53 13.80 5.06
CA THR A 98 -21.46 13.82 3.91
C THR A 98 -20.84 13.30 2.61
N GLN A 99 -19.52 13.45 2.40
CA GLN A 99 -18.79 12.85 1.27
C GLN A 99 -18.40 11.38 1.48
N PHE A 100 -18.29 10.93 2.74
CA PHE A 100 -17.97 9.55 3.12
C PHE A 100 -19.20 8.68 3.38
N ASN A 101 -20.39 9.27 3.47
CA ASN A 101 -21.64 8.50 3.55
C ASN A 101 -21.82 7.49 2.39
N PRO A 102 -21.42 7.75 1.12
CA PRO A 102 -21.45 6.75 0.06
C PRO A 102 -20.34 5.67 0.14
N LEU A 103 -19.35 5.79 1.04
CA LEU A 103 -18.29 4.79 1.23
C LEU A 103 -18.60 3.80 2.37
N LYS A 104 -19.74 3.99 3.04
CA LYS A 104 -20.22 3.13 4.11
C LYS A 104 -20.88 1.84 3.60
N ASP A 105 -21.23 1.79 2.31
CA ASP A 105 -22.08 0.74 1.77
C ASP A 105 -21.31 -0.48 1.23
N GLU A 106 -20.07 -0.35 0.77
CA GLU A 106 -19.34 -1.50 0.22
C GLU A 106 -17.82 -1.42 0.53
N SER A 107 -17.34 -2.36 1.35
CA SER A 107 -15.96 -2.90 1.35
C SER A 107 -14.77 -2.11 1.95
N LEU A 108 -14.92 -0.90 2.50
CA LEU A 108 -13.79 -0.18 3.10
C LEU A 108 -13.78 -0.28 4.65
N GLN A 109 -12.74 -0.91 5.20
CA GLN A 109 -12.48 -0.86 6.63
C GLN A 109 -12.06 0.56 7.03
N LEU A 110 -13.00 1.30 7.60
CA LEU A 110 -12.78 2.62 8.16
C LEU A 110 -12.08 2.47 9.52
N VAL A 111 -10.76 2.68 9.56
CA VAL A 111 -10.01 2.75 10.83
C VAL A 111 -10.02 4.20 11.30
N ILE A 112 -10.76 4.46 12.38
CA ILE A 112 -10.78 5.75 13.10
C ILE A 112 -9.87 5.55 14.31
N MET A 113 -8.75 6.28 14.39
CA MET A 113 -7.87 6.34 15.56
C MET A 113 -7.75 7.78 16.05
#